data_AF-A0A8H9I2E5-F1
#
_entry.id   AF-A0A8H9I2E5-F1
#
_cell.length_a   1.000
_cell.length_b   1.000
_cell.length_c   1.000
_cell.angle_alpha   90.00
_cell.angle_beta   90.00
_cell.angle_gamma   90.00
#
_symmetry.space_group_name_H-M   'P 1'
#
loop_
_entity.id
_entity.type
_entity.pdbx_description
1 polymer ?
#
loop_
_entity_poly.entity_id
_entity_poly.type
_entity_poly.pdbx_seq_one_letter_code
_entity_poly.pdbx_strand_id
1 'polypeptide(L)'
;MAKQTQLTAQGLKGDRQAMWEAIRSFHTQGRSFSITDIWEQIAIGVSQNRVRDYFTGLRKAGFIECTAFPKGGSRYYSLVKDIGVEAPRVRRDGTLPPPLGREQMWRTLKIIGECTAAELADAASTPEVSVSHETAIEYLRYLTYAKYVTITRQATAGTGAVNAKYRFNTSRWTGPIAPQIRRTQQLFDPNTNEVVYSRVTKTEGGEP
;
A
#
# COMPACT_ATOMS: atom_id res chain seq x y z
N MET A 1 23.07 -26.64 25.17
CA MET A 1 21.63 -26.53 24.86
C MET A 1 21.44 -25.29 23.99
N ALA A 2 21.18 -25.49 22.69
CA ALA A 2 21.18 -24.43 21.69
C ALA A 2 19.87 -23.63 21.71
N LYS A 3 20.02 -22.31 21.77
CA LYS A 3 18.96 -21.31 21.74
C LYS A 3 18.36 -21.29 20.33
N GLN A 4 17.12 -21.76 20.16
CA GLN A 4 16.40 -21.64 18.90
C GLN A 4 16.05 -20.17 18.64
N THR A 5 16.82 -19.56 17.75
CA THR A 5 16.48 -18.30 17.08
C THR A 5 15.33 -18.58 16.11
N GLN A 6 14.09 -18.27 16.48
CA GLN A 6 13.00 -18.24 15.52
C GLN A 6 13.10 -16.94 14.72
N LEU A 7 13.73 -17.03 13.54
CA LEU A 7 13.49 -16.12 12.43
C LEU A 7 12.07 -16.36 11.91
N THR A 8 11.18 -15.38 12.08
CA THR A 8 9.98 -15.24 11.24
C THR A 8 9.90 -13.79 10.77
N ALA A 9 10.80 -13.47 9.84
CA ALA A 9 10.70 -12.30 8.98
C ALA A 9 9.70 -12.59 7.86
N GLN A 10 8.40 -12.52 8.18
CA GLN A 10 7.35 -12.22 7.20
C GLN A 10 6.72 -10.91 7.62
N GLY A 11 7.42 -9.81 7.31
CA GLY A 11 6.90 -8.47 7.52
C GLY A 11 5.59 -8.28 6.75
N LEU A 12 4.58 -7.74 7.42
CA LEU A 12 3.79 -6.58 6.98
C LEU A 12 3.19 -6.56 5.55
N LYS A 13 3.00 -7.70 4.86
CA LYS A 13 2.04 -7.76 3.74
C LYS A 13 0.62 -7.60 4.30
N GLY A 14 -0.16 -6.65 3.79
CA GLY A 14 -1.53 -6.45 4.25
C GLY A 14 -2.43 -7.65 3.90
N ASP A 15 -3.34 -8.05 4.82
CA ASP A 15 -4.18 -9.26 4.69
C ASP A 15 -4.82 -9.44 3.30
N ARG A 16 -5.27 -8.33 2.68
CA ARG A 16 -5.93 -8.33 1.36
C ARG A 16 -4.98 -8.73 0.23
N GLN A 17 -3.71 -8.34 0.31
CA GLN A 17 -2.69 -8.70 -0.67
C GLN A 17 -2.43 -10.20 -0.64
N ALA A 18 -2.27 -10.78 0.55
CA ALA A 18 -2.10 -12.22 0.71
C ALA A 18 -3.33 -13.00 0.18
N MET A 19 -4.54 -12.54 0.50
CA MET A 19 -5.77 -13.12 -0.04
C MET A 19 -5.82 -13.07 -1.57
N TRP A 20 -5.44 -11.95 -2.19
CA TRP A 20 -5.46 -11.78 -3.63
C TRP A 20 -4.40 -12.64 -4.34
N GLU A 21 -3.18 -12.71 -3.80
CA GLU A 21 -2.12 -13.60 -4.29
C GLU A 21 -2.59 -15.08 -4.27
N ALA A 22 -3.25 -15.51 -3.19
CA ALA A 22 -3.84 -16.84 -3.07
C ALA A 22 -4.93 -17.08 -4.13
N ILE A 23 -5.89 -16.16 -4.28
CA ILE A 23 -6.94 -16.22 -5.31
C ILE A 23 -6.34 -16.37 -6.72
N ARG A 24 -5.33 -15.55 -7.04
CA ARG A 24 -4.66 -15.59 -8.35
C ARG A 24 -3.91 -16.90 -8.55
N SER A 25 -3.30 -17.46 -7.50
CA SER A 25 -2.65 -18.77 -7.55
C SER A 25 -3.62 -19.91 -7.87
N PHE A 26 -4.83 -19.90 -7.30
CA PHE A 26 -5.88 -20.86 -7.69
C PHE A 26 -6.34 -20.65 -9.13
N HIS A 27 -6.51 -19.39 -9.56
CA HIS A 27 -6.92 -19.05 -10.91
C HIS A 27 -5.90 -19.51 -11.96
N THR A 28 -4.59 -19.31 -11.74
CA THR A 28 -3.55 -19.77 -12.67
C THR A 28 -3.45 -21.29 -12.75
N GLN A 29 -3.89 -22.01 -11.72
CA GLN A 29 -4.02 -23.46 -11.72
C GLN A 29 -5.34 -23.95 -12.37
N GLY A 30 -6.22 -23.05 -12.81
CA GLY A 30 -7.53 -23.40 -13.36
C GLY A 30 -8.50 -23.98 -12.33
N ARG A 31 -8.31 -23.69 -11.04
CA ARG A 31 -9.08 -24.25 -9.93
C ARG A 31 -10.05 -23.23 -9.35
N SER A 32 -11.25 -23.67 -8.99
CA SER A 32 -12.12 -22.92 -8.08
C SER A 32 -11.62 -23.07 -6.64
N PHE A 33 -12.00 -22.13 -5.77
CA PHE A 33 -11.54 -22.05 -4.39
C PHE A 33 -12.67 -21.69 -3.43
N SER A 34 -12.59 -22.14 -2.20
CA SER A 34 -13.47 -21.79 -1.10
C SER A 34 -12.86 -20.71 -0.20
N ILE A 35 -13.68 -20.12 0.68
CA ILE A 35 -13.16 -19.21 1.74
C ILE A 35 -12.18 -19.95 2.65
N THR A 36 -12.45 -21.23 2.94
CA THR A 36 -11.60 -22.07 3.79
C THR A 36 -10.24 -22.28 3.13
N ASP A 37 -10.20 -22.65 1.85
CA ASP A 37 -8.97 -22.91 1.10
C ASP A 37 -8.02 -21.69 1.15
N ILE A 38 -8.59 -20.49 0.99
CA ILE A 38 -7.83 -19.24 0.99
C ILE A 38 -7.38 -18.89 2.40
N TRP A 39 -8.22 -19.09 3.41
CA TRP A 39 -7.87 -18.85 4.80
C TRP A 39 -6.74 -19.76 5.27
N GLU A 40 -6.77 -21.04 4.90
CA GLU A 40 -5.71 -22.02 5.20
C GLU A 40 -4.39 -21.64 4.52
N GLN A 41 -4.42 -21.14 3.28
CA GLN A 41 -3.21 -20.77 2.55
C GLN A 41 -2.49 -19.53 3.11
N ILE A 42 -3.23 -18.58 3.72
CA ILE A 42 -2.65 -17.34 4.26
C ILE A 42 -2.39 -17.40 5.77
N ALA A 43 -2.56 -18.58 6.40
CA ALA A 43 -2.80 -18.73 7.83
C ALA A 43 -1.61 -18.36 8.74
N ILE A 44 -1.49 -17.06 9.09
CA ILE A 44 -1.00 -16.56 10.38
C ILE A 44 -1.79 -15.30 10.76
N GLY A 45 -2.60 -15.33 11.82
CA GLY A 45 -3.18 -14.14 12.46
C GLY A 45 -4.42 -13.48 11.82
N VAL A 46 -4.96 -14.01 10.72
CA VAL A 46 -6.18 -13.47 10.05
C VAL A 46 -7.42 -14.27 10.44
N SER A 47 -8.50 -13.61 10.85
CA SER A 47 -9.77 -14.28 11.16
C SER A 47 -10.57 -14.61 9.89
N GLN A 48 -11.30 -15.74 9.89
CA GLN A 48 -12.16 -16.13 8.77
C GLN A 48 -13.22 -15.06 8.42
N ASN A 49 -13.70 -14.31 9.42
CA ASN A 49 -14.64 -13.21 9.19
C ASN A 49 -14.04 -12.09 8.31
N ARG A 50 -12.75 -11.77 8.46
CA ARG A 50 -12.08 -10.77 7.60
C ARG A 50 -11.98 -11.26 6.15
N VAL A 51 -11.70 -12.55 5.95
CA VAL A 51 -11.70 -13.18 4.62
C VAL A 51 -13.09 -13.09 4.02
N ARG A 52 -14.13 -13.44 4.79
CA ARG A 52 -15.53 -13.39 4.35
C ARG A 52 -15.98 -11.99 3.94
N ASP A 53 -15.61 -10.97 4.72
CA ASP A 53 -15.95 -9.58 4.40
C ASP A 53 -15.29 -9.12 3.10
N TYR A 54 -14.02 -9.48 2.88
CA TYR A 54 -13.32 -9.16 1.64
C TYR A 54 -13.93 -9.87 0.44
N PHE A 55 -14.21 -11.18 0.57
CA PHE A 55 -14.89 -11.98 -0.46
C PHE A 55 -16.27 -11.42 -0.82
N THR A 56 -17.01 -10.96 0.18
CA THR A 56 -18.32 -10.31 -0.04
C THR A 56 -18.15 -9.07 -0.91
N GLY A 57 -17.15 -8.23 -0.61
CA GLY A 57 -16.82 -7.06 -1.43
C GLY A 57 -16.38 -7.44 -2.84
N LEU A 58 -15.42 -8.36 -2.98
CA LEU A 58 -14.91 -8.83 -4.27
C LEU A 58 -16.03 -9.36 -5.18
N ARG A 59 -16.93 -10.15 -4.63
CA ARG A 59 -18.07 -10.71 -5.37
C ARG A 59 -19.02 -9.62 -5.84
N LYS A 60 -19.37 -8.68 -4.96
CA LYS A 60 -20.27 -7.56 -5.31
C LYS A 60 -19.65 -6.62 -6.34
N ALA A 61 -18.34 -6.44 -6.30
CA ALA A 61 -17.58 -5.64 -7.27
C ALA A 61 -17.30 -6.39 -8.59
N GLY A 62 -17.69 -7.66 -8.70
CA GLY A 62 -17.51 -8.45 -9.92
C GLY A 62 -16.09 -8.94 -10.17
N PHE A 63 -15.25 -9.07 -9.13
CA PHE A 63 -13.92 -9.69 -9.28
C PHE A 63 -13.98 -11.22 -9.24
N ILE A 64 -14.86 -11.77 -8.41
CA ILE A 64 -15.07 -13.21 -8.25
C ILE A 64 -16.55 -13.55 -8.41
N GLU A 65 -16.84 -14.76 -8.84
CA GLU A 65 -18.20 -15.29 -8.94
C GLU A 65 -18.34 -16.60 -8.18
N CYS A 66 -19.56 -16.93 -7.76
CA CYS A 66 -19.85 -18.20 -7.08
C CYS A 66 -20.15 -19.26 -8.14
N THR A 67 -19.25 -20.21 -8.35
CA THR A 67 -19.38 -21.25 -9.39
C THR A 67 -20.07 -22.51 -8.90
N ALA A 68 -19.96 -22.83 -7.60
CA ALA A 68 -20.67 -23.96 -7.02
C ALA A 68 -21.09 -23.70 -5.58
N PHE A 69 -22.21 -24.31 -5.18
CA PHE A 69 -22.69 -24.33 -3.81
C PHE A 69 -23.30 -25.70 -3.49
N PRO A 70 -22.46 -26.72 -3.20
CA PRO A 70 -22.95 -28.05 -2.85
C PRO A 70 -23.81 -28.00 -1.57
N LYS A 71 -24.86 -28.82 -1.52
CA LYS A 71 -25.74 -28.92 -0.34
C LYS A 71 -24.93 -29.33 0.88
N GLY A 72 -25.00 -28.53 1.95
CA GLY A 72 -24.27 -28.77 3.19
C GLY A 72 -22.77 -28.45 3.15
N GLY A 73 -22.25 -27.88 2.05
CA GLY A 73 -20.84 -27.56 1.88
C GLY A 73 -20.54 -26.06 1.76
N SER A 74 -19.25 -25.75 1.61
CA SER A 74 -18.77 -24.39 1.35
C SER A 74 -19.10 -23.93 -0.08
N ARG A 75 -19.28 -22.62 -0.25
CA ARG A 75 -19.34 -21.99 -1.59
C ARG A 75 -17.96 -22.01 -2.23
N TYR A 76 -17.93 -22.37 -3.51
CA TYR A 76 -16.76 -22.27 -4.36
C TYR A 76 -16.88 -21.06 -5.28
N TYR A 77 -15.74 -20.43 -5.51
CA TYR A 77 -15.60 -19.23 -6.30
C TYR A 77 -14.55 -19.41 -7.38
N SER A 78 -14.69 -18.61 -8.45
CA SER A 78 -13.68 -18.44 -9.48
C SER A 78 -13.35 -16.96 -9.65
N LEU A 79 -12.11 -16.66 -10.00
CA LEU A 79 -11.70 -15.31 -10.38
C LEU A 79 -12.18 -15.04 -11.82
N VAL A 80 -12.95 -13.96 -12.00
CA VAL A 80 -13.52 -13.57 -13.30
C VAL A 80 -12.89 -12.30 -13.86
N LYS A 81 -12.32 -11.46 -13.00
CA LYS A 81 -11.63 -10.23 -13.40
C LYS A 81 -10.30 -10.12 -12.66
N ASP A 82 -9.23 -10.54 -13.32
CA ASP A 82 -7.87 -10.32 -12.85
C ASP A 82 -7.41 -8.90 -13.21
N ILE A 83 -7.06 -8.09 -12.21
CA ILE A 83 -6.52 -6.73 -12.38
C ILE A 83 -5.00 -6.67 -12.18
N GLY A 84 -4.33 -7.83 -12.12
CA GLY A 84 -2.91 -7.96 -11.95
C GLY A 84 -2.49 -8.23 -10.50
N VAL A 85 -1.25 -7.87 -10.19
CA VAL A 85 -0.58 -8.25 -8.93
C VAL A 85 -1.19 -7.58 -7.69
N GLU A 86 -1.67 -6.35 -7.84
CA GLU A 86 -2.17 -5.56 -6.72
C GLU A 86 -3.59 -5.93 -6.34
N ALA A 87 -3.80 -6.20 -5.05
CA ALA A 87 -5.13 -6.52 -4.53
C ALA A 87 -6.11 -5.37 -4.75
N PRO A 88 -7.32 -5.63 -5.29
CA PRO A 88 -8.33 -4.61 -5.43
C PRO A 88 -8.72 -4.08 -4.04
N ARG A 89 -8.66 -2.76 -3.89
CA ARG A 89 -9.27 -2.07 -2.76
C ARG A 89 -10.78 -2.11 -3.00
N VAL A 90 -11.48 -2.91 -2.22
CA VAL A 90 -12.94 -3.02 -2.29
C VAL A 90 -13.53 -2.97 -0.88
N ARG A 91 -14.67 -2.28 -0.75
CA ARG A 91 -15.47 -2.27 0.47
C ARG A 91 -16.43 -3.45 0.48
N ARG A 92 -16.98 -3.79 1.64
CA ARG A 92 -17.92 -4.93 1.77
C ARG A 92 -19.19 -4.78 0.93
N ASP A 93 -19.58 -3.55 0.61
CA ASP A 93 -20.71 -3.24 -0.28
C ASP A 93 -20.40 -3.42 -1.77
N GLY A 94 -19.13 -3.67 -2.14
CA GLY A 94 -18.68 -3.80 -3.52
C GLY A 94 -18.18 -2.50 -4.14
N THR A 95 -18.23 -1.37 -3.43
CA THR A 95 -17.69 -0.11 -3.94
C THR A 95 -16.16 -0.10 -3.93
N LEU A 96 -15.59 0.53 -4.95
CA LEU A 96 -14.16 0.76 -5.05
C LEU A 96 -13.87 2.16 -4.48
N PRO A 97 -13.21 2.27 -3.31
CA PRO A 97 -12.80 3.58 -2.83
C PRO A 97 -11.77 4.17 -3.81
N PRO A 98 -11.74 5.50 -3.96
CA PRO A 98 -10.79 6.13 -4.84
C PRO A 98 -9.34 5.89 -4.35
N PRO A 99 -8.33 6.04 -5.24
CA PRO A 99 -6.93 5.92 -4.87
C PRO A 99 -6.58 6.89 -3.74
N LEU A 100 -5.63 6.52 -2.89
CA LEU A 100 -5.21 7.44 -1.82
C LEU A 100 -4.44 8.62 -2.43
N GLY A 101 -4.59 9.83 -1.89
CA GLY A 101 -3.85 11.00 -2.39
C GLY A 101 -2.33 10.79 -2.46
N ARG A 102 -1.76 10.04 -1.50
CA ARG A 102 -0.33 9.67 -1.52
C ARG A 102 0.04 8.66 -2.63
N GLU A 103 -0.88 7.78 -3.03
CA GLU A 103 -0.68 6.91 -4.21
C GLU A 103 -0.66 7.72 -5.50
N GLN A 104 -1.56 8.71 -5.62
CA GLN A 104 -1.58 9.63 -6.76
C GLN A 104 -0.29 10.45 -6.83
N MET A 105 0.17 11.00 -5.70
CA MET A 105 1.45 11.71 -5.63
C MET A 105 2.64 10.81 -6.00
N TRP A 106 2.68 9.57 -5.51
CA TRP A 106 3.76 8.64 -5.87
C TRP A 106 3.80 8.34 -7.36
N ARG A 107 2.65 8.12 -7.99
CA ARG A 107 2.54 7.94 -9.45
C ARG A 107 3.02 9.17 -10.20
N THR A 108 2.56 10.34 -9.77
CA THR A 108 2.87 11.63 -10.40
C THR A 108 4.36 11.97 -10.31
N LEU A 109 5.00 11.76 -9.15
CA LEU A 109 6.43 12.02 -8.93
C LEU A 109 7.35 11.32 -9.94
N LYS A 110 6.94 10.17 -10.45
CA LYS A 110 7.72 9.37 -11.39
C LYS A 110 7.64 9.88 -12.83
N ILE A 111 6.66 10.74 -13.12
CA ILE A 111 6.35 11.24 -14.46
C ILE A 111 6.67 12.73 -14.57
N ILE A 112 6.31 13.52 -13.55
CA ILE A 112 6.39 14.99 -13.55
C ILE A 112 7.84 15.53 -13.57
N GLY A 113 8.82 14.71 -13.19
CA GLY A 113 10.21 15.12 -13.13
C GLY A 113 10.50 15.96 -11.88
N GLU A 114 10.92 17.21 -12.08
CA GLU A 114 11.26 18.13 -10.99
C GLU A 114 10.06 19.05 -10.68
N CYS A 115 9.61 19.06 -9.43
CA CYS A 115 8.44 19.81 -9.01
C CYS A 115 8.59 20.42 -7.61
N THR A 116 7.80 21.43 -7.32
CA THR A 116 7.52 21.93 -5.96
C THR A 116 6.42 21.09 -5.30
N ALA A 117 6.19 21.31 -4.00
CA ALA A 117 5.09 20.64 -3.30
C ALA A 117 3.70 21.05 -3.84
N ALA A 118 3.54 22.32 -4.23
CA ALA A 118 2.30 22.82 -4.83
C ALA A 118 2.04 22.18 -6.19
N GLU A 119 3.03 22.18 -7.09
CA GLU A 119 2.92 21.54 -8.40
C GLU A 119 2.61 20.04 -8.29
N LEU A 120 3.18 19.34 -7.31
CA LEU A 120 2.86 17.94 -7.06
C LEU A 120 1.41 17.76 -6.58
N ALA A 121 0.95 18.60 -5.66
CA ALA A 121 -0.42 18.54 -5.13
C ALA A 121 -1.44 18.75 -6.26
N ASP A 122 -1.21 19.75 -7.11
CA ASP A 122 -2.08 20.07 -8.24
C ASP A 122 -2.09 18.94 -9.27
N ALA A 123 -0.91 18.46 -9.68
CA ALA A 123 -0.80 17.40 -10.69
C ALA A 123 -1.31 16.03 -10.20
N ALA A 124 -1.26 15.76 -8.89
CA ALA A 124 -1.78 14.52 -8.31
C ALA A 124 -3.28 14.59 -7.97
N SER A 125 -3.88 15.78 -8.02
CA SER A 125 -5.30 15.96 -7.72
C SER A 125 -6.19 15.53 -8.89
N THR A 126 -7.34 14.95 -8.55
CA THR A 126 -8.39 14.53 -9.48
C THR A 126 -9.75 15.02 -8.94
N PRO A 127 -10.81 15.09 -9.76
CA PRO A 127 -12.14 15.46 -9.28
C PRO A 127 -12.63 14.61 -8.08
N GLU A 128 -12.21 13.34 -8.02
CA GLU A 128 -12.58 12.40 -6.97
C GLU A 128 -11.66 12.46 -5.74
N VAL A 129 -10.40 12.88 -5.93
CA VAL A 129 -9.36 12.92 -4.88
C VAL A 129 -8.54 14.19 -5.01
N SER A 130 -8.81 15.14 -4.12
CA SER A 130 -7.97 16.32 -3.96
C SER A 130 -6.81 16.03 -3.01
N VAL A 131 -5.61 16.52 -3.37
CA VAL A 131 -4.41 16.46 -2.53
C VAL A 131 -4.12 17.87 -2.03
N SER A 132 -4.05 18.04 -0.71
CA SER A 132 -3.68 19.34 -0.14
C SER A 132 -2.17 19.59 -0.24
N HIS A 133 -1.80 20.87 -0.30
CA HIS A 133 -0.41 21.31 -0.28
C HIS A 133 0.35 20.81 0.95
N GLU A 134 -0.26 20.84 2.14
CA GLU A 134 0.32 20.35 3.40
C GLU A 134 0.60 18.85 3.34
N THR A 135 -0.31 18.09 2.72
CA THR A 135 -0.16 16.64 2.54
C THR A 135 1.02 16.34 1.61
N ALA A 136 1.21 17.14 0.56
CA ALA A 136 2.34 17.02 -0.34
C ALA A 136 3.67 17.37 0.34
N ILE A 137 3.71 18.45 1.12
CA ILE A 137 4.90 18.82 1.93
C ILE A 137 5.28 17.69 2.88
N GLU A 138 4.31 17.18 3.65
CA GLU A 138 4.57 16.09 4.59
C GLU A 138 5.13 14.88 3.87
N TYR A 139 4.51 14.48 2.75
CA TYR A 139 4.92 13.29 2.03
C TYR A 139 6.32 13.43 1.43
N LEU A 140 6.61 14.55 0.75
CA LEU A 140 7.93 14.84 0.19
C LEU A 140 9.02 14.87 1.26
N ARG A 141 8.72 15.39 2.45
CA ARG A 141 9.65 15.37 3.59
C ARG A 141 10.02 13.96 4.00
N TYR A 142 9.05 13.05 4.19
CA TYR A 142 9.33 11.65 4.53
C TYR A 142 10.09 10.93 3.41
N LEU A 143 9.70 11.14 2.15
CA LEU A 143 10.40 10.57 1.00
C LEU A 143 11.84 11.06 0.89
N THR A 144 12.09 12.33 1.24
CA THR A 144 13.45 12.91 1.28
C THR A 144 14.27 12.25 2.37
N TYR A 145 13.73 12.06 3.57
CA TYR A 145 14.44 11.37 4.65
C TYR A 145 14.82 9.93 4.30
N ALA A 146 13.95 9.22 3.57
CA ALA A 146 14.22 7.87 3.07
C ALA A 146 14.94 7.84 1.70
N LYS A 147 15.39 9.01 1.22
CA LYS A 147 16.17 9.20 -0.02
C LYS A 147 15.47 8.80 -1.33
N TYR A 148 14.15 8.58 -1.33
CA TYR A 148 13.37 8.38 -2.57
C TYR A 148 13.29 9.64 -3.43
N VAL A 149 13.39 10.80 -2.79
CA VAL A 149 13.35 12.10 -3.43
C VAL A 149 14.58 12.88 -2.99
N THR A 150 15.13 13.66 -3.92
CA THR A 150 16.24 14.58 -3.65
C THR A 150 15.73 16.01 -3.79
N ILE A 151 16.19 16.89 -2.91
CA ILE A 151 15.95 18.33 -3.03
C ILE A 151 16.95 18.89 -4.04
N THR A 152 16.46 19.35 -5.19
CA THR A 152 17.26 19.96 -6.27
C THR A 152 17.47 21.46 -6.06
N ARG A 153 16.54 22.11 -5.36
CA ARG A 153 16.64 23.51 -4.93
C ARG A 153 16.13 23.64 -3.51
N GLN A 154 16.92 24.24 -2.62
CA GLN A 154 16.48 24.53 -1.25
C GLN A 154 15.45 25.66 -1.23
N ALA A 155 14.52 25.63 -0.27
CA ALA A 155 13.61 26.74 -0.07
C ALA A 155 14.35 27.91 0.60
N THR A 156 14.00 29.14 0.26
CA THR A 156 14.51 30.35 0.92
C THR A 156 13.36 31.13 1.56
N ALA A 157 13.67 31.88 2.62
CA ALA A 157 12.73 32.76 3.30
C ALA A 157 13.08 34.23 3.05
N GLY A 158 12.09 35.11 3.22
CA GLY A 158 12.23 36.57 3.07
C GLY A 158 11.82 37.09 1.69
N THR A 159 12.24 38.31 1.38
CA THR A 159 11.91 38.98 0.11
C THR A 159 12.55 38.21 -1.06
N GLY A 160 11.73 37.72 -1.99
CA GLY A 160 12.18 36.83 -3.07
C GLY A 160 12.25 35.34 -2.68
N ALA A 161 11.49 34.92 -1.66
CA ALA A 161 11.36 33.52 -1.26
C ALA A 161 11.07 32.60 -2.45
N VAL A 162 11.82 31.49 -2.53
CA VAL A 162 11.58 30.43 -3.51
C VAL A 162 11.22 29.13 -2.83
N ASN A 163 10.30 28.38 -3.45
CA ASN A 163 9.92 27.05 -2.98
C ASN A 163 11.03 26.03 -3.23
N ALA A 164 11.15 25.05 -2.34
CA ALA A 164 12.01 23.90 -2.59
C ALA A 164 11.54 23.15 -3.85
N LYS A 165 12.50 22.65 -4.63
CA LYS A 165 12.23 21.73 -5.74
C LYS A 165 12.74 20.35 -5.40
N TYR A 166 11.98 19.36 -5.85
CA TYR A 166 12.13 17.96 -5.53
C TYR A 166 12.18 17.17 -6.82
N ARG A 167 13.01 16.12 -6.86
CA ARG A 167 13.07 15.17 -7.96
C ARG A 167 13.11 13.75 -7.44
N PHE A 168 12.36 12.86 -8.08
CA PHE A 168 12.41 11.44 -7.78
C PHE A 168 13.81 10.86 -8.09
N ASN A 169 14.33 10.06 -7.16
CA ASN A 169 15.60 9.35 -7.35
C ASN A 169 15.32 7.99 -8.00
N THR A 170 15.64 7.87 -9.29
CA THR A 170 15.39 6.66 -10.09
C THR A 170 16.10 5.42 -9.53
N SER A 171 17.26 5.58 -8.90
CA SER A 171 17.99 4.48 -8.24
C SER A 171 17.30 3.95 -6.98
N ARG A 172 16.23 4.62 -6.52
CA ARG A 172 15.39 4.22 -5.38
C ARG A 172 14.00 3.76 -5.83
N TRP A 173 13.86 3.36 -7.09
CA TRP A 173 12.68 2.67 -7.56
C TRP A 173 12.59 1.26 -6.93
N THR A 174 11.66 1.11 -6.00
CA THR A 174 11.41 -0.16 -5.30
C THR A 174 10.15 -0.87 -5.77
N GLY A 175 9.25 -0.17 -6.46
CA GLY A 175 8.05 -0.77 -7.05
C GLY A 175 6.84 0.19 -7.13
N PRO A 176 5.70 -0.32 -7.63
CA PRO A 176 4.52 0.50 -7.92
C PRO A 176 3.78 1.01 -6.68
N ILE A 177 3.93 0.37 -5.52
CA ILE A 177 3.19 0.71 -4.31
C ILE A 177 3.83 1.93 -3.63
N ALA A 178 3.03 2.90 -3.24
CA ALA A 178 3.53 4.11 -2.59
C ALA A 178 4.06 3.80 -1.17
N PRO A 179 5.24 4.33 -0.79
CA PRO A 179 5.67 4.31 0.61
C PRO A 179 4.63 4.95 1.53
N GLN A 180 4.34 4.29 2.66
CA GLN A 180 3.25 4.60 3.57
C GLN A 180 3.75 5.21 4.88
N ILE A 181 3.25 6.40 5.21
CA ILE A 181 3.50 7.03 6.52
C ILE A 181 2.56 6.38 7.55
N ARG A 182 3.13 5.73 8.56
CA ARG A 182 2.42 5.10 9.67
C ARG A 182 2.18 6.08 10.81
N ARG A 183 1.22 5.76 11.68
CA ARG A 183 0.90 6.56 12.88
C ARG A 183 2.11 6.77 13.80
N THR A 184 3.03 5.81 13.83
CA THR A 184 4.30 5.86 14.57
C THR A 184 5.36 6.77 13.94
N GLN A 185 4.99 7.61 12.97
CA GLN A 185 5.93 8.50 12.24
C GLN A 185 7.07 7.72 11.55
N GLN A 186 6.72 6.54 11.04
CA GLN A 186 7.59 5.68 10.24
C GLN A 186 7.15 5.72 8.78
N LEU A 187 8.11 5.73 7.86
CA LEU A 187 7.86 5.45 6.45
C LEU A 187 8.14 3.98 6.19
N PHE A 188 7.11 3.25 5.79
CA PHE A 188 7.19 1.85 5.39
C PHE A 188 7.08 1.75 3.88
N ASP A 189 7.97 1.01 3.22
CA ASP A 189 7.88 0.69 1.80
C ASP A 189 7.25 -0.70 1.62
N PRO A 190 6.02 -0.79 1.09
CA PRO A 190 5.38 -2.09 0.89
C PRO A 190 6.04 -2.96 -0.19
N ASN A 191 6.81 -2.37 -1.11
CA ASN A 191 7.45 -3.14 -2.18
C ASN A 191 8.67 -3.91 -1.66
N THR A 192 9.47 -3.31 -0.77
CA THR A 192 10.61 -3.97 -0.10
C THR A 192 10.23 -4.62 1.22
N ASN A 193 9.05 -4.29 1.77
CA ASN A 193 8.56 -4.74 3.06
C ASN A 193 9.41 -4.25 4.25
N GLU A 194 9.95 -3.04 4.14
CA GLU A 194 10.87 -2.48 5.13
C GLU A 194 10.38 -1.14 5.68
N VAL A 195 10.73 -0.85 6.94
CA VAL A 195 10.66 0.51 7.47
C VAL A 195 11.92 1.24 7.03
N VAL A 196 11.77 2.09 6.01
CA VAL A 196 12.85 2.80 5.31
C VAL A 196 13.20 4.15 5.96
N TYR A 197 12.35 4.62 6.89
CA TYR A 197 12.65 5.73 7.78
C TYR A 197 11.84 5.62 9.08
N SER A 198 12.46 5.94 10.21
CA SER A 198 11.78 6.11 11.50
C SER A 198 12.25 7.42 12.10
N ARG A 199 11.31 8.29 12.50
CA ARG A 199 11.67 9.48 13.26
C ARG A 199 12.13 9.04 14.65
N VAL A 200 13.39 9.31 15.01
CA VAL A 200 13.86 9.09 16.39
C VAL A 200 13.24 10.19 17.25
N THR A 201 12.19 9.88 17.99
CA THR A 201 11.79 10.70 19.13
C THR A 201 12.78 10.39 20.25
N LYS A 202 13.60 11.36 20.68
CA LYS A 202 14.36 11.23 21.92
C LYS A 202 13.36 10.89 23.03
N THR A 203 13.41 9.69 23.56
CA THR A 203 12.77 9.35 24.83
C THR A 203 13.55 10.09 25.90
N GLU A 204 12.93 11.05 26.56
CA GLU A 204 13.43 11.59 27.82
C GLU A 204 13.56 10.40 28.80
N GLY A 205 14.78 10.12 29.30
CA GLY A 205 14.97 9.09 30.33
C GLY A 205 16.21 8.20 30.22
N GLY A 206 17.33 8.66 29.65
CA GLY A 206 18.63 8.01 29.79
C GLY A 206 19.68 9.02 30.21
N GLU A 207 19.96 9.08 31.51
CA GLU A 207 21.04 9.88 32.12
C GLU A 207 22.44 9.32 31.74
N PRO A 208 23.51 10.12 31.92
CA PRO A 208 24.78 10.03 31.18
C PRO A 208 25.63 8.79 31.42
#